data_AF-A0A2E8S574-F1
#
_entry.id   AF-A0A2E8S574-F1
#
_cell.length_a   1.000
_cell.length_b   1.000
_cell.length_c   1.000
_cell.angle_alpha   90.00
_cell.angle_beta   90.00
_cell.angle_gamma   90.00
#
_symmetry.space_group_name_H-M   'P 1'
#
loop_
_entity.id
_entity.type
_entity.pdbx_description
1 polymer ?
#
loop_
_entity_poly.entity_id
_entity_poly.type
_entity_poly.pdbx_seq_one_letter_code
_entity_poly.pdbx_strand_id
1 'polypeptide(L)'
;MGEQPNLDEFIRHLQAELELSESIVDPVEQEQRQWQIEASLQEAISFSSRWKRIAELGKNPIKIVESIVKQEQQRRVNTSVASQLTGCQKCGNPLESDLDFCSSCGHIQK
;
A
#
# COMPACT_ATOMS: atom_id res chain seq x y z
N MET A 1 9.25 -30.85 15.14
CA MET A 1 8.82 -29.47 14.84
C MET A 1 9.78 -28.99 13.77
N GLY A 2 9.30 -28.75 12.54
CA GLY A 2 10.17 -28.29 11.45
C GLY A 2 10.59 -26.85 11.72
N GLU A 3 11.89 -26.61 11.74
CA GLU A 3 12.48 -25.28 11.88
C GLU A 3 12.03 -24.44 10.68
N GLN A 4 11.24 -23.39 10.94
CA GLN A 4 10.79 -22.48 9.89
C GLN A 4 11.89 -21.44 9.64
N PRO A 5 12.19 -21.13 8.36
CA PRO A 5 13.24 -20.18 8.05
C PRO A 5 12.90 -18.79 8.57
N ASN A 6 13.89 -18.12 9.15
CA ASN A 6 13.76 -16.76 9.66
C ASN A 6 14.15 -15.70 8.61
N LEU A 7 13.90 -14.42 8.93
CA LEU A 7 14.15 -13.32 7.99
C LEU A 7 15.63 -13.18 7.59
N ASP A 8 16.57 -13.43 8.50
CA ASP A 8 18.00 -13.37 8.20
C ASP A 8 18.43 -14.50 7.26
N GLU A 9 17.87 -15.70 7.42
CA GLU A 9 18.08 -16.82 6.51
C GLU A 9 17.52 -16.53 5.11
N PHE A 10 16.35 -15.89 5.04
CA PHE A 10 15.78 -15.45 3.77
C PHE A 10 16.66 -14.40 3.07
N ILE A 11 17.17 -13.40 3.80
CA ILE A 11 18.08 -12.38 3.25
C ILE A 11 19.36 -13.05 2.70
N ARG A 12 19.97 -13.97 3.45
CA ARG A 12 21.16 -14.70 2.99
C ARG A 12 20.89 -15.54 1.75
N HIS A 13 19.73 -16.19 1.69
CA HIS A 13 19.32 -16.93 0.50
C HIS A 13 19.19 -16.01 -0.73
N LEU A 14 18.55 -14.85 -0.58
CA LEU A 14 18.44 -13.87 -1.67
C LEU A 14 19.81 -13.33 -2.12
N GLN A 15 20.75 -13.13 -1.20
CA GLN A 15 22.12 -12.73 -1.54
C GLN A 15 22.83 -13.79 -2.39
N ALA A 16 22.69 -15.08 -2.03
CA ALA A 16 23.24 -16.18 -2.83
C ALA A 16 22.56 -16.29 -4.20
N GLU A 17 21.24 -16.11 -4.28
CA GLU A 17 20.51 -16.08 -5.55
C GLU A 17 20.95 -14.93 -6.47
N LEU A 18 21.34 -13.79 -5.90
CA LEU A 18 21.87 -12.66 -6.65
C LEU A 18 23.20 -13.04 -7.31
N GLU A 19 24.12 -13.66 -6.58
CA GLU A 19 25.38 -14.17 -7.12
C GLU A 19 25.15 -15.22 -8.22
N LEU A 20 24.19 -16.14 -8.01
CA LEU A 20 23.84 -17.14 -9.01
C LEU A 20 23.26 -16.54 -10.29
N SER A 21 22.57 -15.40 -10.20
CA SER A 21 22.00 -14.72 -11.37
C SER A 21 23.05 -14.20 -12.35
N GLU A 22 24.31 -14.03 -11.91
CA GLU A 22 25.43 -13.65 -12.78
C GLU A 22 25.71 -14.69 -13.87
N SER A 23 25.28 -15.95 -13.65
CA SER A 23 25.45 -17.05 -14.60
C SER A 23 24.36 -17.11 -15.69
N ILE A 24 23.34 -16.26 -15.63
CA ILE A 24 22.27 -16.18 -16.63
C ILE A 24 22.85 -15.65 -17.96
N VAL A 25 22.58 -16.36 -19.06
CA VAL A 25 23.17 -16.06 -20.38
C VAL A 25 22.49 -14.87 -21.07
N ASP A 26 21.16 -14.76 -20.96
CA ASP A 26 20.42 -13.63 -21.53
C ASP A 26 20.55 -12.41 -20.61
N PRO A 27 21.15 -11.30 -21.07
CA PRO A 27 21.35 -10.11 -20.26
C PRO A 27 20.03 -9.48 -19.79
N VAL A 28 18.95 -9.60 -20.57
CA VAL A 28 17.64 -9.03 -20.20
C VAL A 28 17.00 -9.85 -19.07
N GLU A 29 17.07 -11.18 -19.19
CA GLU A 29 16.62 -12.09 -18.13
C GLU A 29 17.44 -11.92 -16.85
N GLN A 30 18.76 -11.77 -16.99
CA GLN A 30 19.68 -11.52 -15.88
C GLN A 30 19.31 -10.24 -15.14
N GLU A 31 19.21 -9.12 -15.85
CA GLU A 31 18.85 -7.82 -15.26
C GLU A 31 17.48 -7.89 -14.58
N GLN A 32 16.49 -8.52 -15.22
CA GLN A 32 15.16 -8.68 -14.65
C GLN A 32 15.19 -9.50 -13.35
N ARG A 33 15.96 -10.60 -13.33
CA ARG A 33 16.09 -11.45 -12.13
C ARG A 33 16.82 -10.70 -11.01
N GLN A 34 17.91 -10.01 -11.32
CA GLN A 34 18.65 -9.18 -10.36
C GLN A 34 17.75 -8.12 -9.74
N TRP A 35 17.02 -7.37 -10.56
CA TRP A 35 16.10 -6.33 -10.09
C TRP A 35 15.04 -6.88 -9.13
N GLN A 36 14.46 -8.05 -9.42
CA GLN A 36 13.48 -8.69 -8.53
C GLN A 36 14.09 -9.07 -7.17
N ILE A 37 15.30 -9.62 -7.17
CA ILE A 37 16.02 -10.02 -5.97
C ILE A 37 16.38 -8.79 -5.13
N GLU A 38 16.94 -7.76 -5.77
CA GLU A 38 17.32 -6.50 -5.11
C GLU A 38 16.12 -5.77 -4.51
N ALA A 39 15.00 -5.70 -5.23
CA ALA A 39 13.76 -5.13 -4.72
C ALA A 39 13.27 -5.90 -3.48
N SER A 40 13.34 -7.23 -3.51
CA SER A 40 12.95 -8.10 -2.39
C SER A 40 13.88 -7.91 -1.18
N LEU A 41 15.19 -7.82 -1.40
CA LEU A 41 16.19 -7.55 -0.36
C LEU A 41 15.96 -6.18 0.30
N GLN A 42 15.70 -5.14 -0.51
CA GLN A 42 15.43 -3.80 -0.02
C GLN A 42 14.21 -3.80 0.91
N GLU A 43 13.12 -4.43 0.49
CA GLU A 43 11.90 -4.49 1.30
C GLU A 43 12.07 -5.31 2.58
N ALA A 44 12.82 -6.42 2.52
CA ALA A 44 13.15 -7.21 3.71
C ALA A 44 13.96 -6.40 4.75
N ILE A 45 14.97 -5.66 4.30
CA ILE A 45 15.80 -4.80 5.16
C ILE A 45 14.99 -3.63 5.72
N SER A 46 14.17 -2.99 4.89
CA SER A 46 13.27 -1.91 5.28
C SER A 46 12.29 -2.37 6.35
N PHE A 47 11.70 -3.55 6.18
CA PHE A 47 10.81 -4.18 7.15
C PHE A 47 11.56 -4.46 8.47
N SER A 48 12.72 -5.12 8.42
CA SER A 48 13.52 -5.44 9.61
C SER A 48 13.90 -4.19 10.42
N SER A 49 14.33 -3.14 9.72
CA SER A 49 14.72 -1.86 10.33
C SER A 49 13.54 -1.15 10.97
N ARG A 50 12.38 -1.12 10.29
CA ARG A 50 11.15 -0.52 10.81
C ARG A 50 10.63 -1.29 12.03
N TRP A 51 10.68 -2.61 11.98
CA TRP A 51 10.31 -3.48 13.09
C TRP A 51 11.14 -3.18 14.32
N LYS A 52 12.48 -3.18 14.19
CA LYS A 52 13.42 -2.87 15.29
C LYS A 52 13.14 -1.51 15.91
N ARG A 53 13.00 -0.46 15.10
CA ARG A 53 12.68 0.90 15.57
C ARG A 53 11.39 0.96 16.39
N ILE A 54 10.36 0.25 15.96
CA ILE A 54 9.07 0.24 16.68
C ILE A 54 9.18 -0.57 17.98
N ALA A 55 9.88 -1.70 17.95
CA ALA A 55 10.11 -2.53 19.13
C ALA A 55 10.92 -1.77 20.20
N GLU A 56 11.92 -0.98 19.80
CA GLU A 56 12.71 -0.11 20.69
C GLU A 56 11.84 0.95 21.41
N LEU A 57 10.74 1.39 20.78
CA LEU A 57 9.78 2.31 21.37
C LEU A 57 8.79 1.62 22.33
N GLY A 58 8.95 0.32 22.58
CA GLY A 58 8.05 -0.48 23.43
C GLY A 58 6.67 -0.72 22.82
N LYS A 59 6.49 -0.46 21.52
CA LYS A 59 5.22 -0.66 20.81
C LYS A 59 5.26 -1.96 20.03
N ASN A 60 4.10 -2.61 19.88
CA ASN A 60 4.01 -3.82 19.07
C ASN A 60 3.93 -3.44 17.57
N PRO A 61 4.90 -3.84 16.73
CA PRO A 61 4.97 -3.40 15.34
C PRO A 61 3.79 -3.88 14.47
N ILE A 62 3.27 -5.08 14.74
CA ILE A 62 2.10 -5.64 14.02
C ILE A 62 0.87 -4.74 14.23
N LYS A 63 0.63 -4.30 15.47
CA LYS A 63 -0.53 -3.47 15.80
C LYS A 63 -0.48 -2.07 15.17
N ILE A 64 0.72 -1.53 14.93
CA ILE A 64 0.87 -0.24 14.22
C ILE A 64 0.46 -0.40 12.76
N VAL A 65 0.88 -1.48 12.09
CA VAL A 65 0.52 -1.75 10.69
C VAL A 65 -0.99 -1.92 10.53
N GLU A 66 -1.65 -2.68 11.42
CA GLU A 66 -3.12 -2.82 11.40
C GLU A 66 -3.84 -1.47 11.53
N SER A 67 -3.31 -0.58 12.36
CA SER A 67 -3.87 0.75 12.59
C SER A 67 -3.76 1.63 11.33
N ILE A 68 -2.61 1.60 10.66
CA ILE A 68 -2.36 2.33 9.41
C ILE A 68 -3.28 1.82 8.30
N VAL A 69 -3.40 0.49 8.13
CA VAL A 69 -4.28 -0.10 7.11
C VAL A 69 -5.74 0.28 7.36
N LYS A 70 -6.20 0.23 8.61
CA LYS A 70 -7.57 0.67 8.98
C LYS A 70 -7.79 2.15 8.68
N GLN A 71 -6.81 3.01 8.98
CA GLN A 71 -6.90 4.45 8.67
C GLN A 71 -6.94 4.73 7.17
N GLU A 72 -6.12 4.05 6.36
CA GLU A 72 -6.15 4.18 4.91
C GLU A 72 -7.46 3.67 4.30
N GLN A 73 -8.01 2.57 4.81
CA GLN A 73 -9.34 2.08 4.43
C GLN A 73 -10.43 3.10 4.78
N GLN A 74 -10.40 3.68 5.98
CA GLN A 74 -11.33 4.74 6.38
C GLN A 74 -11.21 6.00 5.51
N ARG A 75 -9.99 6.39 5.12
CA ARG A 75 -9.76 7.51 4.18
C ARG A 75 -10.38 7.24 2.81
N ARG A 76 -10.27 6.02 2.28
CA ARG A 76 -10.91 5.62 1.01
C ARG A 76 -12.44 5.66 1.10
N VAL A 77 -13.02 5.23 2.23
CA VAL A 77 -14.46 5.33 2.44
C VAL A 77 -14.90 6.79 2.54
N ASN A 78 -14.19 7.62 3.31
CA ASN A 78 -14.55 9.03 3.50
C ASN A 78 -14.42 9.86 2.21
N THR A 79 -13.46 9.56 1.33
CA THR A 79 -13.35 10.18 0.01
C THR A 79 -14.51 9.80 -0.91
N SER A 80 -14.96 8.53 -0.87
CA SER A 80 -16.15 8.10 -1.62
C SER A 80 -17.45 8.76 -1.14
N VAL A 81 -17.59 9.00 0.16
CA VAL A 81 -18.76 9.68 0.76
C VAL A 81 -18.71 11.19 0.51
N ALA A 82 -17.53 11.82 0.53
CA ALA A 82 -17.38 13.23 0.21
C ALA A 82 -17.79 13.57 -1.24
N SER A 83 -17.53 12.67 -2.20
CA SER A 83 -18.02 12.82 -3.59
C SER A 83 -19.54 12.69 -3.74
N GLN A 84 -20.26 12.16 -2.74
CA GLN A 84 -21.72 12.03 -2.75
C GLN A 84 -22.45 13.18 -2.01
N LEU A 85 -21.72 14.09 -1.37
CA LEU A 85 -22.28 15.14 -0.51
C LEU A 85 -22.46 16.51 -1.19
N THR A 86 -22.21 16.63 -2.50
CA THR A 86 -22.69 17.80 -3.25
C THR A 86 -24.21 17.67 -3.45
N GLY A 87 -24.97 17.97 -2.40
CA GLY A 87 -26.42 18.09 -2.45
C GLY A 87 -26.85 19.48 -2.95
N CYS A 88 -28.07 19.57 -3.48
CA CYS A 88 -28.68 20.83 -3.91
C CYS A 88 -28.75 21.84 -2.76
N GLN A 89 -28.23 23.06 -2.95
CA GLN A 89 -28.27 24.13 -1.94
C GLN A 89 -29.70 24.56 -1.53
N LYS A 90 -30.71 24.25 -2.35
CA LYS A 90 -32.12 24.61 -2.09
C LYS A 90 -32.92 23.51 -1.39
N CYS A 91 -32.69 22.24 -1.73
CA CYS A 91 -33.56 21.14 -1.28
C CYS A 91 -32.82 19.95 -0.63
N GLY A 92 -31.48 19.96 -0.63
CA GLY A 92 -30.68 18.92 0.02
C GLY A 92 -30.63 17.57 -0.70
N ASN A 93 -31.37 17.37 -1.78
CA ASN A 93 -31.28 16.14 -2.58
C ASN A 93 -29.90 16.03 -3.27
N PRO A 94 -29.35 14.81 -3.43
CA PRO A 94 -28.07 14.60 -4.08
C PRO A 94 -28.11 15.17 -5.51
N LEU A 95 -27.12 15.98 -5.86
CA LEU A 95 -26.98 16.45 -7.23
C LEU A 95 -26.29 15.37 -8.05
N GLU A 96 -26.82 15.10 -9.24
CA GLU A 96 -26.09 14.33 -10.23
C GLU A 96 -24.93 15.17 -10.75
N SER A 97 -23.74 14.57 -10.80
CA SER A 97 -22.46 15.26 -10.99
C SER A 97 -22.29 15.97 -12.35
N ASP A 98 -23.25 15.80 -13.27
CA ASP A 98 -23.21 16.26 -14.66
C ASP A 98 -24.32 17.27 -15.00
N LEU A 99 -25.11 17.72 -14.01
CA LEU A 99 -26.21 18.68 -14.22
C LEU A 99 -25.98 20.00 -13.48
N ASP A 100 -26.06 21.13 -14.22
CA ASP A 100 -26.03 22.48 -13.65
C ASP A 100 -27.31 22.85 -12.87
N PHE A 101 -28.28 21.94 -12.77
CA PHE A 101 -29.56 22.15 -12.10
C PHE A 101 -30.00 20.92 -11.31
N CYS A 102 -30.77 21.16 -10.25
CA CYS A 102 -31.34 20.08 -9.46
C CYS A 102 -32.59 19.49 -10.16
N SER A 103 -32.53 18.22 -10.51
CA SER A 103 -33.64 17.45 -11.12
C SER A 103 -34.87 17.30 -10.21
N SER A 104 -34.72 17.45 -8.89
CA SER A 104 -35.84 17.35 -7.94
C SER A 104 -36.60 18.66 -7.71
N CYS A 105 -35.94 19.82 -7.78
CA CYS A 105 -36.56 21.10 -7.41
C CYS A 105 -36.37 22.22 -8.44
N GLY A 106 -35.68 21.95 -9.54
CA GLY A 106 -35.44 22.89 -10.65
C GLY A 106 -34.47 24.03 -10.34
N HIS A 107 -33.76 23.99 -9.20
CA HIS A 107 -32.83 25.07 -8.82
C HIS A 107 -31.46 24.91 -9.50
N ILE A 108 -31.02 25.96 -10.19
CA ILE A 108 -29.71 26.04 -10.86
C ILE A 108 -28.62 26.22 -9.80
N GLN A 109 -27.60 25.36 -9.79
CA GLN A 109 -26.46 25.49 -8.88
C GLN A 109 -25.44 26.43 -9.54
N LYS A 110 -25.48 27.71 -9.19
CA LYS A 110 -24.44 28.70 -9.56
C LYS A 110 -23.41 28.82 -8.46
#